data_AF-A0A258YW89-F1
#
_entry.id   AF-A0A258YW89-F1
#
_cell.length_a   1.000
_cell.length_b   1.000
_cell.length_c   1.000
_cell.angle_alpha   90.00
_cell.angle_beta   90.00
_cell.angle_gamma   90.00
#
_symmetry.space_group_name_H-M   'P 1'
#
loop_
_entity.id
_entity.type
_entity.pdbx_description
1 polymer ?
#
loop_
_entity_poly.entity_id
_entity_poly.type
_entity_poly.pdbx_seq_one_letter_code
_entity_poly.pdbx_strand_id
1 'polypeptide(L)' 'MLRSLFAGVTGLQAHQIAMDVESNNIANVNTIGYKYSRANFSDLLAQTAQIATAPQGDLG' A
#
# COMPACT_ATOMS: atom_id res chain seq x y z
N MET A 1 10.89 -12.32 -9.80
CA MET A 1 11.40 -11.06 -10.39
C MET A 1 10.29 -10.12 -10.85
N LEU A 2 9.30 -10.57 -11.65
CA LEU A 2 8.20 -9.67 -12.09
C LEU A 2 7.33 -9.17 -10.93
N ARG A 3 6.84 -10.06 -10.04
CA ARG A 3 6.03 -9.68 -8.86
C ARG A 3 6.74 -8.69 -7.91
N SER A 4 8.05 -8.85 -7.70
CA SER A 4 8.83 -7.97 -6.84
C SER A 4 9.05 -6.60 -7.48
N LEU A 5 9.23 -6.54 -8.81
CA LEU A 5 9.28 -5.28 -9.54
C LEU A 5 7.95 -4.54 -9.48
N PHE A 6 6.83 -5.24 -9.70
CA PHE A 6 5.51 -4.65 -9.57
C PHE A 6 5.24 -4.14 -8.15
N ALA A 7 5.61 -4.90 -7.11
CA ALA A 7 5.50 -4.44 -5.73
C ALA A 7 6.35 -3.17 -5.45
N GLY A 8 7.56 -3.11 -6.00
CA GLY A 8 8.41 -1.92 -5.91
C GLY A 8 7.81 -0.71 -6.62
N VAL A 9 7.32 -0.89 -7.85
CA VAL A 9 6.66 0.18 -8.63
C VAL A 9 5.40 0.69 -7.93
N THR A 10 4.57 -0.20 -7.38
CA THR A 10 3.38 0.22 -6.60
C THR A 10 3.77 0.98 -5.33
N GLY A 11 4.88 0.63 -4.69
CA GLY A 11 5.42 1.38 -3.56
C GLY A 11 5.86 2.79 -3.95
N LEU A 12 6.57 2.93 -5.07
CA LEU A 12 6.96 4.26 -5.56
C LEU A 12 5.75 5.11 -5.97
N GLN A 13 4.75 4.51 -6.58
CA GLN A 13 3.51 5.20 -6.94
C GLN A 13 2.73 5.65 -5.71
N ALA A 14 2.65 4.81 -4.66
CA ALA A 14 2.03 5.18 -3.39
C ALA A 14 2.76 6.37 -2.74
N HIS A 15 4.09 6.37 -2.76
CA HIS A 15 4.88 7.50 -2.29
C HIS A 15 4.66 8.77 -3.11
N GLN A 16 4.54 8.68 -4.43
CA GLN A 16 4.21 9.83 -5.28
C GLN A 16 2.86 10.44 -4.87
N ILE A 17 1.82 9.62 -4.67
CA ILE A 17 0.50 10.09 -4.23
C ILE A 17 0.58 10.77 -2.85
N ALA A 18 1.34 10.20 -1.91
CA ALA A 18 1.54 10.84 -0.59
C ALA A 18 2.19 12.23 -0.72
N MET A 19 3.22 12.33 -1.57
CA MET A 19 3.93 13.59 -1.82
C MET A 19 3.03 14.63 -2.48
N ASP A 20 2.18 14.22 -3.42
CA ASP A 20 1.25 15.14 -4.10
C ASP A 20 0.19 15.70 -3.13
N VAL A 21 -0.33 14.87 -2.23
CA VAL A 21 -1.28 15.30 -1.19
C VAL A 21 -0.60 16.27 -0.21
N GLU A 22 0.59 15.95 0.27
CA GLU A 22 1.30 16.82 1.21
C GLU A 22 1.74 18.13 0.55
N SER A 23 2.18 18.08 -0.71
CA SER A 23 2.50 19.27 -1.51
C SER A 23 1.28 20.18 -1.65
N ASN A 24 0.09 19.63 -1.92
CA ASN A 24 -1.14 20.41 -1.98
C ASN A 24 -1.51 21.04 -0.63
N ASN A 25 -1.31 20.32 0.48
CA ASN A 25 -1.54 20.85 1.82
C ASN A 25 -0.62 22.02 2.13
N ILE A 26 0.68 21.87 1.85
CA ILE A 26 1.69 22.91 2.11
C ILE A 26 1.42 24.15 1.23
N ALA A 27 1.11 23.94 -0.05
CA ALA A 27 0.82 25.03 -0.98
C ALA A 27 -0.39 25.88 -0.54
N ASN A 28 -1.36 25.28 0.16
CA ASN A 28 -2.60 25.94 0.57
C ASN A 28 -2.66 26.28 2.07
N VAL A 29 -1.54 26.23 2.79
CA VAL A 29 -1.52 26.47 4.25
C VAL A 29 -2.06 27.86 4.66
N ASN A 30 -1.93 28.86 3.79
CA ASN A 30 -2.40 30.23 4.04
C ASN A 30 -3.77 30.53 3.41
N THR A 31 -4.41 29.55 2.75
CA THR A 31 -5.71 29.73 2.10
C THR A 31 -6.82 29.60 3.15
N ILE A 32 -7.58 30.67 3.38
CA ILE A 32 -8.66 30.70 4.37
C ILE A 32 -9.74 29.69 3.98
N GLY A 33 -10.11 28.80 4.90
CA GLY A 33 -11.13 27.77 4.68
C GLY A 33 -10.62 26.49 4.01
N TYR A 34 -9.31 26.35 3.78
CA TYR A 34 -8.71 25.12 3.29
C TYR A 34 -8.85 23.97 4.30
N LYS A 35 -9.11 22.76 3.81
CA LYS A 35 -9.21 21.54 4.63
C LYS A 35 -8.07 20.60 4.30
N TYR A 36 -7.32 20.22 5.33
CA TYR A 36 -6.19 19.30 5.21
C TYR A 36 -6.64 17.91 4.73
N SER A 37 -5.89 17.32 3.80
CA SER A 37 -6.13 15.98 3.27
C SER A 37 -4.96 15.04 3.59
N ARG A 38 -5.23 13.73 3.70
CA ARG A 38 -4.19 12.71 3.95
C ARG A 38 -4.43 11.48 3.09
N ALA A 39 -3.36 10.96 2.48
CA ALA A 39 -3.37 9.65 1.84
C ALA A 39 -3.32 8.53 2.90
N ASN A 40 -4.23 7.56 2.80
CA ASN A 40 -4.21 6.34 3.60
C ASN A 40 -3.95 5.14 2.67
N PHE A 41 -3.01 4.28 3.06
CA PHE A 41 -2.62 3.13 2.26
C PHE A 41 -3.05 1.84 2.96
N SER A 42 -3.49 0.88 2.16
CA SER A 42 -3.79 -0.47 2.61
C SER A 42 -3.07 -1.46 1.70
N ASP A 43 -2.58 -2.53 2.31
CA ASP A 43 -1.97 -3.62 1.56
C ASP A 43 -3.01 -4.37 0.74
N LEU A 44 -2.54 -4.95 -0.37
CA LEU A 44 -3.32 -5.87 -1.20
C LEU A 44 -3.21 -7.30 -0.66
N LEU A 45 -4.19 -8.15 -0.99
CA LEU A 45 -4.19 -9.56 -0.61
C LEU A 45 -2.89 -10.25 -1.06
N ALA A 46 -2.12 -10.74 -0.08
CA ALA A 46 -0.91 -11.51 -0.36
C ALA A 46 -1.28 -12.91 -0.88
N GLN A 47 -0.62 -13.34 -1.96
CA GLN A 47 -0.82 -14.69 -2.49
C GLN A 47 -0.19 -15.73 -1.55
N THR A 48 -1.03 -16.50 -0.86
CA THR A 48 -0.63 -17.65 -0.04
C THR A 48 -0.28 -18.84 -0.95
N ALA A 49 1.00 -19.23 -1.00
CA ALA A 49 1.48 -20.30 -1.90
C ALA A 49 1.01 -21.71 -1.50
N GLN A 50 0.69 -21.93 -0.23
CA GLN A 50 0.10 -23.17 0.27
C GLN A 50 -0.94 -22.85 1.34
N ILE A 51 -2.18 -23.27 1.10
CA ILE A 51 -3.15 -23.42 2.20
C ILE A 51 -2.59 -24.52 3.09
N ALA A 52 -2.54 -24.28 4.41
CA ALA A 52 -2.07 -25.25 5.40
C ALA A 52 -2.63 -26.63 5.07
N THR A 53 -1.75 -27.56 4.66
CA THR A 53 -2.12 -28.94 4.39
C THR A 53 -2.73 -29.51 5.67
N ALA A 54 -3.93 -30.09 5.56
CA ALA A 54 -4.51 -30.90 6.62
C ALA A 54 -3.46 -31.94 7.09
N PRO A 55 -3.42 -32.34 8.37
CA PRO A 55 -2.44 -33.31 8.83
C PRO A 55 -2.58 -34.61 8.01
N GLN A 56 -1.70 -34.81 7.04
CA GLN A 56 -1.59 -36.04 6.29
C GLN A 56 -0.69 -36.95 7.13
N GLY A 57 -1.32 -37.75 7.96
CA GLY A 57 -0.64 -38.69 8.83
C GLY A 57 -1.59 -39.75 9.36
N ASP A 58 -2.05 -40.65 8.48
CA ASP A 58 -2.31 -42.04 8.88
C ASP A 58 -0.97 -42.68 9.25
N LEU A 59 -0.46 -42.40 10.45
CA LEU A 59 0.55 -43.23 11.09
C LEU A 59 0.12 -43.49 12.54
N GLY A 60 -0.60 -44.60 12.71
CA GLY A 60 -0.81 -45.28 14.00
C GLY A 60 -2.19 -45.12 14.59
#